data_AF-A0A9P3IDM2-F1
#
_entry.id   AF-A0A9P3IDM2-F1
#
_cell.length_a   1.000
_cell.length_b   1.000
_cell.length_c   1.000
_cell.angle_alpha   90.00
_cell.angle_beta   90.00
_cell.angle_gamma   90.00
#
_symmetry.space_group_name_H-M   'P 1'
#
loop_
_entity.id
_entity.type
_entity.pdbx_description
1 polymer ?
#
loop_
_entity_poly.entity_id
_entity_poly.type
_entity_poly.pdbx_seq_one_letter_code
_entity_poly.pdbx_strand_id
1 'polypeptide(L)'
;MCLDILSYFAGLCRDHGVSRLHMCATSAARRAANASDLLIPAARVIGSTPEVISGEEEGKLAFVGSTSAVSSGLAVGVTTAPLAVIDIGGGSSELALGIISPTCIDEVSCSSFSPSSPTICGPHTVLSVDIGSSSLSRSFSLHLSPTSPCSIESALNAARDAYRCKFSPALSLGWYRHNGPHQPKEFSCCWKYLKDLSVSEV
;
A
#
# COMPACT_ATOMS: atom_id res chain seq x y z
N MET A 1 1.27 -21.42 -17.98
CA MET A 1 1.56 -19.96 -17.99
C MET A 1 2.13 -19.47 -16.66
N CYS A 2 1.42 -19.49 -15.53
CA CYS A 2 1.95 -18.95 -14.25
C CYS A 2 3.16 -19.76 -13.71
N LEU A 3 3.06 -21.10 -13.69
CA LEU A 3 4.17 -21.96 -13.24
C LEU A 3 5.41 -21.86 -14.14
N ASP A 4 5.24 -21.54 -15.43
CA ASP A 4 6.35 -21.34 -16.36
C ASP A 4 7.13 -20.07 -16.01
N ILE A 5 6.41 -18.99 -15.66
CA ILE A 5 7.00 -17.73 -15.19
C ILE A 5 7.74 -17.96 -13.87
N LEU A 6 7.15 -18.73 -12.94
CA LEU A 6 7.83 -19.08 -11.68
C LEU A 6 9.08 -19.93 -11.91
N SER A 7 9.05 -20.85 -12.89
CA SER A 7 10.22 -21.65 -13.28
C SER A 7 11.34 -20.77 -13.82
N TYR A 8 10.99 -19.76 -14.62
CA TYR A 8 11.92 -18.76 -15.12
C TYR A 8 12.58 -17.97 -13.97
N PHE A 9 11.79 -17.43 -13.03
CA PHE A 9 12.34 -16.74 -11.87
C PHE A 9 13.17 -17.65 -10.95
N ALA A 10 12.78 -18.92 -10.78
CA ALA A 10 13.59 -19.90 -10.05
C ALA A 10 14.97 -20.09 -10.71
N GLY A 11 15.02 -20.07 -12.05
CA GLY A 11 16.27 -20.05 -12.81
C GLY A 11 17.13 -18.84 -12.48
N LEU A 12 16.55 -17.63 -12.57
CA LEU A 12 17.25 -16.39 -12.24
C LEU A 12 17.77 -16.39 -10.79
N CYS A 13 16.98 -16.86 -9.82
CA CYS A 13 17.43 -16.95 -8.43
C CYS A 13 18.65 -17.87 -8.27
N ARG A 14 18.70 -19.00 -8.99
CA ARG A 14 19.86 -19.90 -8.98
C ARG A 14 21.07 -19.24 -9.64
N ASP A 15 20.90 -18.64 -10.80
CA ASP A 15 21.99 -18.01 -11.57
C ASP A 15 22.63 -16.85 -10.80
N HIS A 16 21.85 -16.13 -9.99
CA HIS A 16 22.32 -15.05 -9.13
C HIS A 16 22.72 -15.48 -7.70
N GLY A 17 22.67 -16.78 -7.38
CA GLY A 17 23.07 -17.29 -6.06
C GLY A 17 22.21 -16.78 -4.90
N VAL A 18 20.92 -16.55 -5.12
CA VAL A 18 19.98 -16.06 -4.10
C VAL A 18 19.88 -17.08 -2.96
N SER A 19 20.28 -16.67 -1.75
CA SER A 19 20.29 -17.52 -0.56
C SER A 19 19.01 -17.44 0.28
N ARG A 20 18.21 -16.40 0.08
CA ARG A 20 16.95 -16.17 0.79
C ARG A 20 15.87 -15.74 -0.20
N LEU A 21 14.78 -16.48 -0.23
CA LEU A 21 13.64 -16.20 -1.09
C LEU A 21 12.37 -16.16 -0.25
N HIS A 22 11.66 -15.04 -0.32
CA HIS A 22 10.33 -14.87 0.25
C HIS A 22 9.35 -14.62 -0.89
N MET A 23 8.39 -15.53 -1.05
CA MET A 23 7.36 -15.42 -2.07
C MET A 23 6.04 -15.07 -1.39
N CYS A 24 5.43 -13.96 -1.81
CA CYS A 24 4.13 -13.52 -1.31
C CYS A 24 3.05 -13.67 -2.39
N ALA A 25 1.82 -13.92 -1.96
CA ALA A 25 0.62 -13.92 -2.77
C ALA A 25 -0.44 -13.03 -2.12
N THR A 26 -1.15 -12.24 -2.92
CA THR A 26 -1.97 -11.12 -2.42
C THR A 26 -3.47 -11.30 -2.71
N SER A 27 -4.21 -10.22 -2.97
CA SER A 27 -5.68 -10.18 -3.08
C SER A 27 -6.30 -11.22 -4.01
N ALA A 28 -5.63 -11.62 -5.09
CA ALA A 28 -6.12 -12.68 -5.96
C ALA A 28 -6.11 -14.05 -5.26
N ALA A 29 -5.01 -14.39 -4.58
CA ALA A 29 -4.88 -15.65 -3.84
C ALA A 29 -5.78 -15.67 -2.59
N ARG A 30 -5.92 -14.55 -1.88
CA ARG A 30 -6.83 -14.42 -0.72
C ARG A 30 -8.28 -14.76 -1.08
N ARG A 31 -8.73 -14.41 -2.28
CA ARG A 31 -10.13 -14.58 -2.72
C ARG A 31 -10.39 -15.87 -3.49
N ALA A 32 -9.37 -16.49 -4.05
CA ALA A 32 -9.54 -17.71 -4.83
C ALA A 32 -9.81 -18.90 -3.90
N ALA A 33 -11.02 -19.45 -3.97
CA ALA A 33 -11.40 -20.66 -3.23
C ALA A 33 -10.49 -21.86 -3.55
N ASN A 34 -9.87 -21.84 -4.73
CA ASN A 34 -8.95 -22.87 -5.22
C ASN A 34 -7.49 -22.39 -5.28
N ALA A 35 -7.09 -21.41 -4.45
CA ALA A 35 -5.71 -20.90 -4.44
C ALA A 35 -4.66 -22.02 -4.29
N SER A 36 -4.97 -23.06 -3.51
CA SER A 36 -4.10 -24.22 -3.32
C SER A 36 -3.67 -24.90 -4.61
N ASP A 37 -4.53 -24.90 -5.64
CA ASP A 37 -4.26 -25.55 -6.92
C ASP A 37 -3.08 -24.90 -7.65
N LEU A 38 -2.81 -23.62 -7.38
CA LEU A 38 -1.65 -22.90 -7.89
C LEU A 38 -0.50 -22.86 -6.88
N LEU A 39 -0.80 -22.56 -5.60
CA LEU A 39 0.23 -22.30 -4.60
C LEU A 39 1.04 -23.56 -4.25
N ILE A 40 0.43 -24.75 -4.25
CA ILE A 40 1.14 -26.00 -3.97
C ILE A 40 2.14 -26.35 -5.09
N PRO A 41 1.75 -26.35 -6.38
CA PRO A 41 2.73 -26.50 -7.46
C PRO A 41 3.78 -25.37 -7.50
N ALA A 42 3.39 -24.12 -7.22
CA ALA A 42 4.31 -22.99 -7.16
C ALA A 42 5.44 -23.20 -6.14
N ALA A 43 5.11 -23.70 -4.95
CA ALA A 43 6.09 -24.01 -3.91
C ALA A 43 7.14 -25.01 -4.38
N ARG A 44 6.73 -26.02 -5.16
CA ARG A 44 7.65 -27.04 -5.71
C ARG A 44 8.59 -26.47 -6.77
N VAL A 45 8.09 -25.56 -7.60
CA VAL A 45 8.87 -24.93 -8.68
C VAL A 45 9.91 -23.96 -8.12
N ILE A 46 9.50 -23.12 -7.16
CA ILE A 46 10.32 -22.03 -6.64
C ILE A 46 11.21 -22.47 -5.46
N GLY A 47 10.87 -23.59 -4.80
CA GLY A 47 11.57 -24.09 -3.61
C GLY A 47 11.26 -23.33 -2.32
N SER A 48 10.20 -22.53 -2.30
CA SER A 48 9.73 -21.74 -1.15
C SER A 48 8.21 -21.71 -1.12
N THR A 49 7.60 -21.87 0.06
CA THR A 49 6.14 -21.85 0.20
C THR A 49 5.62 -20.42 0.04
N PRO A 50 4.71 -20.15 -0.91
CA PRO A 50 4.11 -18.83 -1.02
C PRO A 50 3.31 -18.46 0.24
N GLU A 51 3.58 -17.29 0.79
CA GLU A 51 2.81 -16.73 1.90
C GLU A 51 1.64 -15.91 1.36
N VAL A 52 0.42 -16.25 1.75
CA VAL A 52 -0.75 -15.42 1.45
C VAL A 52 -0.85 -14.31 2.49
N ILE A 53 -0.32 -13.13 2.16
CA ILE A 53 -0.26 -11.99 3.08
C ILE A 53 -1.62 -11.28 3.17
N SER A 54 -1.90 -10.68 4.33
CA SER A 54 -3.09 -9.82 4.50
C SER A 54 -2.94 -8.52 3.71
N GLY A 55 -4.05 -7.82 3.45
CA GLY A 55 -3.97 -6.51 2.80
C GLY A 55 -3.24 -5.46 3.66
N GLU A 56 -3.27 -5.60 4.99
CA GLU A 56 -2.52 -4.73 5.89
C GLU A 56 -1.00 -4.98 5.75
N GLU A 57 -0.58 -6.24 5.68
CA GLU A 57 0.83 -6.57 5.48
C GLU A 57 1.33 -6.16 4.09
N GLU A 58 0.49 -6.36 3.06
CA GLU A 58 0.73 -5.86 1.70
C GLU A 58 0.99 -4.35 1.71
N GLY A 59 0.13 -3.57 2.37
CA GLY A 59 0.30 -2.12 2.48
C GLY A 59 1.52 -1.69 3.32
N LYS A 60 1.89 -2.46 4.35
CA LYS A 60 3.13 -2.22 5.11
C LYS A 60 4.37 -2.41 4.24
N LEU A 61 4.45 -3.52 3.54
CA LEU A 61 5.54 -3.84 2.63
C LEU A 61 5.62 -2.83 1.48
N ALA A 62 4.47 -2.43 0.91
CA ALA A 62 4.39 -1.40 -0.12
C ALA A 62 4.89 -0.04 0.38
N PHE A 63 4.54 0.35 1.63
CA PHE A 63 5.06 1.57 2.25
C PHE A 63 6.57 1.52 2.37
N VAL A 64 7.12 0.48 3.00
CA VAL A 64 8.58 0.34 3.20
C VAL A 64 9.32 0.31 1.87
N GLY A 65 8.83 -0.46 0.89
CA GLY A 65 9.43 -0.53 -0.45
C GLY A 65 9.43 0.82 -1.16
N SER A 66 8.28 1.48 -1.22
CA SER A 66 8.13 2.76 -1.94
C SER A 66 8.94 3.89 -1.29
N THR A 67 9.01 3.89 0.04
CA THR A 67 9.70 4.95 0.80
C THR A 67 11.22 4.78 0.83
N SER A 68 11.72 3.55 0.70
CA SER A 68 13.16 3.28 0.62
C SER A 68 13.87 4.04 -0.51
N ALA A 69 13.20 4.24 -1.64
CA ALA A 69 13.72 4.98 -2.79
C ALA A 69 13.58 6.51 -2.67
N VAL A 70 12.63 6.99 -1.85
CA VAL A 70 12.31 8.42 -1.71
C VAL A 70 13.27 9.13 -0.75
N SER A 71 13.75 8.42 0.28
CA SER A 71 14.68 8.95 1.29
C SER A 71 15.97 9.53 0.70
N SER A 72 16.40 9.07 -0.49
CA SER A 72 17.60 9.56 -1.17
C SER A 72 17.38 10.79 -2.07
N GLY A 73 16.14 11.06 -2.52
CA GLY A 73 15.85 12.09 -3.53
C GLY A 73 15.13 13.34 -2.99
N LEU A 74 14.40 13.22 -1.88
CA LEU A 74 13.58 14.30 -1.33
C LEU A 74 14.36 15.25 -0.39
N ALA A 75 15.68 15.10 -0.26
CA ALA A 75 16.47 15.63 0.86
C ALA A 75 16.71 17.16 0.89
N VAL A 76 16.11 17.95 0.00
CA VAL A 76 16.32 19.41 0.00
C VAL A 76 15.03 20.14 0.35
N GLY A 77 14.96 20.64 1.59
CA GLY A 77 13.91 21.57 2.04
C GLY A 77 12.65 20.94 2.63
N VAL A 78 12.64 19.63 2.91
CA VAL A 78 11.49 18.96 3.53
C VAL A 78 11.35 19.35 5.00
N THR A 79 10.25 20.02 5.33
CA THR A 79 9.75 20.15 6.71
C THR A 79 9.01 18.86 7.11
N THR A 80 8.84 18.63 8.42
CA THR A 80 8.07 17.46 8.89
C THR A 80 6.67 17.48 8.29
N ALA A 81 6.30 16.43 7.56
CA ALA A 81 5.06 16.36 6.81
C ALA A 81 4.44 14.95 6.81
N PRO A 82 3.10 14.83 6.69
CA PRO A 82 2.46 13.54 6.45
C PRO A 82 2.93 12.91 5.14
N LEU A 83 3.10 11.60 5.16
CA LEU A 83 3.41 10.79 3.99
C LEU A 83 2.30 9.76 3.78
N ALA A 84 1.81 9.64 2.57
CA ALA A 84 0.83 8.64 2.18
C ALA A 84 1.36 7.84 1.01
N VAL A 85 1.34 6.52 1.13
CA VAL A 85 1.58 5.58 0.03
C VAL A 85 0.26 4.96 -0.34
N ILE A 86 -0.13 5.12 -1.61
CA ILE A 86 -1.31 4.49 -2.20
C ILE A 86 -0.82 3.46 -3.21
N ASP A 87 -1.09 2.19 -2.95
CA ASP A 87 -0.87 1.10 -3.90
C ASP A 87 -2.21 0.69 -4.51
N ILE A 88 -2.33 0.75 -5.83
CA ILE A 88 -3.57 0.39 -6.54
C ILE A 88 -3.30 -0.88 -7.34
N GLY A 89 -3.64 -2.01 -6.73
CA GLY A 89 -3.53 -3.32 -7.34
C GLY A 89 -4.68 -3.64 -8.30
N GLY A 90 -4.69 -4.89 -8.78
CA GLY A 90 -5.77 -5.40 -9.62
C GLY A 90 -7.04 -5.74 -8.83
N GLY A 91 -6.89 -6.27 -7.62
CA GLY A 91 -7.98 -6.79 -6.78
C GLY A 91 -8.21 -6.05 -5.47
N SER A 92 -7.20 -5.34 -4.97
CA SER A 92 -7.24 -4.51 -3.77
C SER A 92 -6.46 -3.22 -4.02
N SER A 93 -6.66 -2.25 -3.13
CA SER A 93 -5.83 -1.05 -3.02
C SER A 93 -5.51 -0.80 -1.56
N GLU A 94 -4.29 -0.35 -1.29
CA GLU A 94 -3.76 -0.14 0.03
C GLU A 94 -3.44 1.35 0.23
N LEU A 95 -3.76 1.88 1.41
CA LEU A 95 -3.26 3.18 1.86
C LEU A 95 -2.47 2.98 3.15
N ALA A 96 -1.22 3.40 3.11
CA ALA A 96 -0.33 3.42 4.26
C ALA A 96 0.08 4.86 4.59
N LEU A 97 -0.05 5.24 5.86
CA LEU A 97 0.22 6.59 6.35
C LEU A 97 1.44 6.60 7.27
N GLY A 98 2.37 7.51 7.00
CA GLY A 98 3.56 7.76 7.80
C GLY A 98 3.88 9.24 7.88
N ILE A 99 5.11 9.54 8.30
CA ILE A 99 5.63 10.89 8.44
C ILE A 99 7.00 10.92 7.78
N ILE A 100 7.27 11.96 7.02
CA ILE A 100 8.64 12.30 6.62
C ILE A 100 9.12 13.48 7.46
N SER A 101 10.33 13.41 7.96
CA SER A 101 10.91 14.45 8.83
C SER A 101 12.38 14.67 8.51
N PRO A 102 12.88 15.91 8.55
CA PRO A 102 14.31 16.18 8.42
C PRO A 102 15.13 15.58 9.58
N THR A 103 14.51 15.35 10.74
CA THR A 103 15.13 14.73 11.92
C THR A 103 14.40 13.45 12.32
N CYS A 104 15.14 12.48 12.87
CA CYS A 104 14.55 11.29 13.47
C CYS A 104 13.50 11.68 14.52
N ILE A 105 12.33 11.03 14.48
CA ILE A 105 11.21 11.27 15.41
C ILE A 105 11.12 10.15 16.46
N ASP A 106 11.85 9.05 16.28
CA ASP A 106 11.82 7.88 17.17
C ASP A 106 13.03 7.87 18.13
N GLU A 107 12.77 7.75 19.43
CA GLU A 107 13.77 7.59 20.50
C GLU A 107 14.38 6.16 20.56
N VAL A 108 14.21 5.32 19.55
CA VAL A 108 14.80 3.97 19.53
C VAL A 108 16.11 3.97 18.74
N SER A 109 17.16 4.34 19.47
CA SER A 109 18.59 4.05 19.30
C SER A 109 19.02 3.37 17.97
N CYS A 110 19.66 4.15 17.10
CA CYS A 110 20.74 3.67 16.25
C CYS A 110 21.87 4.72 16.27
N SER A 111 22.94 4.43 17.00
CA SER A 111 24.07 5.30 17.32
C SER A 111 25.05 5.52 16.15
N SER A 112 24.56 5.52 14.92
CA SER A 112 25.41 5.70 13.73
C SER A 112 24.58 6.31 12.59
N PHE A 113 24.22 7.59 12.70
CA PHE A 113 23.47 8.26 11.63
C PHE A 113 24.05 9.62 11.28
N SER A 114 24.28 9.83 9.98
CA SER A 114 24.63 11.13 9.39
C SER A 114 23.35 11.97 9.29
N PRO A 115 23.32 13.20 9.80
CA PRO A 115 22.12 14.06 9.87
C PRO A 115 21.67 14.64 8.51
N SER A 116 22.07 14.04 7.38
CA SER A 116 21.95 14.63 6.05
C SER A 116 20.76 14.13 5.22
N SER A 117 19.99 13.15 5.70
CA SER A 117 18.89 12.56 4.92
C SER A 117 17.58 12.55 5.73
N PRO A 118 16.44 12.92 5.11
CA PRO A 118 15.16 12.90 5.78
C PRO A 118 14.84 11.46 6.23
N THR A 119 14.29 11.36 7.44
CA THR A 119 13.85 10.10 8.03
C THR A 119 12.36 9.90 7.77
N ILE A 120 11.99 8.70 7.37
CA ILE A 120 10.60 8.29 7.20
C ILE A 120 10.23 7.41 8.40
N CYS A 121 9.18 7.80 9.12
CA CYS A 121 8.62 7.08 10.26
C CYS A 121 7.23 6.53 9.89
N GLY A 122 7.01 5.23 10.14
CA GLY A 122 5.77 4.53 9.83
C GLY A 122 5.95 3.27 8.96
N PRO A 123 4.85 2.71 8.44
CA PRO A 123 3.51 3.29 8.49
C PRO A 123 2.86 3.14 9.87
N HIS A 124 2.19 4.19 10.34
CA HIS A 124 1.40 4.20 11.58
C HIS A 124 0.01 3.60 11.38
N THR A 125 -0.52 3.75 10.18
CA THR A 125 -1.84 3.24 9.79
C THR A 125 -1.74 2.62 8.42
N VAL A 126 -2.30 1.42 8.27
CA VAL A 126 -2.46 0.78 6.97
C VAL A 126 -3.90 0.32 6.81
N LEU A 127 -4.49 0.64 5.67
CA LEU A 127 -5.84 0.23 5.29
C LEU A 127 -5.77 -0.47 3.94
N SER A 128 -6.54 -1.54 3.79
CA SER A 128 -6.72 -2.24 2.52
C SER A 128 -8.21 -2.29 2.20
N VAL A 129 -8.54 -1.97 0.95
CA VAL A 129 -9.87 -2.01 0.37
C VAL A 129 -9.89 -3.02 -0.78
N ASP A 130 -10.95 -3.84 -0.87
CA ASP A 130 -11.07 -4.89 -1.92
C ASP A 130 -11.55 -4.31 -3.27
N ILE A 131 -10.93 -3.22 -3.70
CA ILE A 131 -11.17 -2.58 -4.99
C ILE A 131 -9.85 -2.33 -5.71
N GLY A 132 -9.80 -2.59 -7.00
CA GLY A 132 -8.62 -2.45 -7.82
C GLY A 132 -8.99 -2.36 -9.30
N SER A 133 -8.00 -2.16 -10.15
CA SER A 133 -8.23 -1.90 -11.58
C SER A 133 -9.00 -3.04 -12.28
N SER A 134 -8.62 -4.29 -12.00
CA SER A 134 -9.22 -5.47 -12.63
C SER A 134 -10.59 -5.80 -12.05
N SER A 135 -10.81 -5.61 -10.75
CA SER A 135 -12.12 -5.81 -10.14
C SER A 135 -13.12 -4.76 -10.62
N LEU A 136 -12.74 -3.48 -10.67
CA LEU A 136 -13.58 -2.40 -11.23
C LEU A 136 -13.87 -2.63 -12.71
N SER A 137 -12.85 -2.93 -13.50
CA SER A 137 -13.01 -3.12 -14.94
C SER A 137 -13.94 -4.29 -15.28
N ARG A 138 -13.92 -5.36 -14.48
CA ARG A 138 -14.83 -6.49 -14.64
C ARG A 138 -16.24 -6.17 -14.14
N SER A 139 -16.38 -5.58 -12.96
CA SER A 139 -17.68 -5.32 -12.34
C SER A 139 -18.51 -4.28 -13.08
N PHE A 140 -17.86 -3.30 -13.71
CA PHE A 140 -18.53 -2.18 -14.40
C PHE A 140 -18.32 -2.20 -15.92
N SER A 141 -17.77 -3.29 -16.46
CA SER A 141 -17.52 -3.47 -17.89
C SER A 141 -16.65 -2.37 -18.53
N LEU A 142 -15.65 -1.87 -17.80
CA LEU A 142 -14.79 -0.77 -18.29
C LEU A 142 -13.85 -1.19 -19.42
N HIS A 143 -13.63 -2.49 -19.61
CA HIS A 143 -12.84 -3.05 -20.70
C HIS A 143 -13.56 -3.00 -22.06
N LEU A 144 -14.87 -2.69 -22.10
CA LEU A 144 -15.60 -2.54 -23.35
C LEU A 144 -15.25 -1.21 -24.03
N SER A 145 -15.21 -1.23 -25.36
CA SER A 145 -14.90 -0.08 -26.20
C SER A 145 -16.08 0.26 -27.13
N PRO A 146 -16.65 1.48 -27.05
CA PRO A 146 -16.32 2.53 -26.10
C PRO A 146 -16.83 2.22 -24.68
N THR A 147 -16.12 2.72 -23.67
CA THR A 147 -16.60 2.64 -22.28
C THR A 147 -17.74 3.65 -22.08
N SER A 148 -18.86 3.20 -21.51
CA SER A 148 -20.01 4.07 -21.23
C SER A 148 -19.73 5.06 -20.09
N PRO A 149 -20.13 6.34 -20.19
CA PRO A 149 -20.04 7.29 -19.08
C PRO A 149 -20.72 6.79 -17.79
N CYS A 150 -21.86 6.11 -17.91
CA CYS A 150 -22.59 5.54 -16.76
C CYS A 150 -21.78 4.43 -16.06
N SER A 151 -21.03 3.63 -16.82
CA SER A 151 -20.11 2.61 -16.26
C SER A 151 -18.97 3.27 -15.48
N ILE A 152 -18.40 4.36 -16.00
CA ILE A 152 -17.34 5.13 -15.33
C ILE A 152 -17.90 5.72 -14.03
N GLU A 153 -19.05 6.36 -14.06
CA GLU A 153 -19.68 6.96 -12.88
C GLU A 153 -20.00 5.91 -11.80
N SER A 154 -20.55 4.77 -12.20
CA SER A 154 -20.84 3.66 -11.28
C SER A 154 -19.56 3.11 -10.64
N ALA A 155 -18.48 2.96 -11.41
CA ALA A 155 -17.19 2.53 -10.89
C ALA A 155 -16.58 3.54 -9.91
N LEU A 156 -16.71 4.84 -10.21
CA LEU A 156 -16.26 5.91 -9.32
C LEU A 156 -17.04 5.91 -8.00
N ASN A 157 -18.37 5.77 -8.06
CA ASN A 157 -19.21 5.71 -6.86
C ASN A 157 -18.88 4.48 -6.01
N ALA A 158 -18.75 3.30 -6.62
CA ALA A 158 -18.35 2.09 -5.90
C ALA A 158 -16.96 2.20 -5.25
N ALA A 159 -16.01 2.86 -5.92
CA ALA A 159 -14.72 3.16 -5.32
C ALA A 159 -14.87 4.10 -4.12
N ARG A 160 -15.56 5.23 -4.28
CA ARG A 160 -15.81 6.17 -3.18
C ARG A 160 -16.45 5.49 -1.99
N ASP A 161 -17.46 4.66 -2.20
CA ASP A 161 -18.14 3.92 -1.13
C ASP A 161 -17.21 2.94 -0.42
N ALA A 162 -16.42 2.16 -1.16
CA ALA A 162 -15.45 1.22 -0.60
C ALA A 162 -14.42 1.94 0.30
N TYR A 163 -13.88 3.06 -0.18
CA TYR A 163 -13.00 3.91 0.63
C TYR A 163 -13.76 4.49 1.83
N ARG A 164 -14.93 5.12 1.65
CA ARG A 164 -15.69 5.74 2.73
C ARG A 164 -16.01 4.75 3.86
N CYS A 165 -16.51 3.56 3.53
CA CYS A 165 -16.82 2.53 4.51
C CYS A 165 -15.61 2.12 5.37
N LYS A 166 -14.42 2.02 4.77
CA LYS A 166 -13.19 1.63 5.47
C LYS A 166 -12.52 2.78 6.20
N PHE A 167 -12.66 4.00 5.69
CA PHE A 167 -11.96 5.17 6.19
C PHE A 167 -12.74 5.96 7.24
N SER A 168 -14.06 6.10 7.10
CA SER A 168 -14.86 6.91 8.04
C SER A 168 -14.69 6.49 9.52
N PRO A 169 -14.60 5.19 9.88
CA PRO A 169 -14.33 4.78 11.27
C PRO A 169 -12.92 5.14 11.76
N ALA A 170 -11.92 5.04 10.88
CA ALA A 170 -10.53 5.38 11.22
C ALA A 170 -10.36 6.91 11.37
N LEU A 171 -11.11 7.70 10.58
CA LEU A 171 -11.11 9.16 10.63
C LEU A 171 -11.86 9.72 11.85
N SER A 172 -12.94 9.06 12.30
CA SER A 172 -13.76 9.52 13.43
C SER A 172 -13.12 9.28 14.80
N LEU A 173 -12.24 8.29 14.91
CA LEU A 173 -11.55 7.95 16.17
C LEU A 173 -10.39 8.90 16.53
N GLY A 174 -10.12 9.96 15.74
CA GLY A 174 -9.18 11.02 16.13
C GLY A 174 -7.76 10.53 16.43
N TRP A 175 -7.32 9.46 15.76
CA TRP A 175 -6.07 8.72 16.03
C TRP A 175 -4.79 9.56 16.02
N TYR A 176 -4.85 10.79 15.51
CA TYR A 176 -3.73 11.73 15.53
C TYR A 176 -3.87 12.85 16.58
N ARG A 177 -4.48 12.58 17.75
CA ARG A 177 -4.23 13.37 18.96
C ARG A 177 -3.03 12.80 19.71
N HIS A 178 -1.82 12.96 19.14
CA HIS A 178 -0.61 12.79 19.95
C HIS A 178 -0.39 14.08 20.75
N ASN A 179 -0.65 14.04 22.06
CA ASN A 179 -0.52 15.17 23.00
C ASN A 179 0.94 15.45 23.39
N GLY A 180 1.85 15.59 22.41
CA GLY A 180 3.24 15.96 22.65
C GLY A 180 3.45 17.48 22.59
N PRO A 181 4.33 18.07 23.44
CA PRO A 181 4.51 19.52 23.55
C PRO A 181 5.21 20.20 22.33
N HIS A 182 5.56 19.44 21.30
CA HIS A 182 6.28 19.92 20.12
C HIS A 182 5.54 19.54 18.82
N GLN A 183 4.53 20.32 18.43
CA GLN A 183 3.88 20.22 17.12
C GLN A 183 3.86 21.58 16.40
N PRO A 184 4.37 21.66 15.15
CA PRO A 184 4.04 22.76 14.23
C PRO A 184 2.56 22.68 13.85
N LYS A 185 1.87 23.82 13.79
CA LYS A 185 0.41 23.94 13.58
C LYS A 185 -0.11 23.52 12.19
N GLU A 186 0.74 22.93 11.34
CA GLU A 186 0.55 22.77 9.89
C GLU A 186 -0.05 21.41 9.48
N PHE A 187 -0.16 20.44 10.40
CA PHE A 187 -0.70 19.09 10.16
C PHE A 187 -2.22 19.03 9.90
N SER A 188 -2.91 20.16 10.03
CA SER A 188 -4.33 20.35 9.69
C SER A 188 -4.65 20.14 8.19
N CYS A 189 -3.69 20.39 7.29
CA CYS A 189 -3.97 20.51 5.85
C CYS A 189 -4.21 19.18 5.10
N CYS A 190 -3.37 18.15 5.29
CA CYS A 190 -3.62 16.83 4.67
C CYS A 190 -4.93 16.20 5.16
N TRP A 191 -5.28 16.49 6.42
CA TRP A 191 -6.52 16.04 7.02
C TRP A 191 -7.74 16.77 6.50
N LYS A 192 -7.63 18.09 6.24
CA LYS A 192 -8.67 18.85 5.54
C LYS A 192 -8.95 18.23 4.18
N TYR A 193 -7.92 17.87 3.42
CA TYR A 193 -8.07 17.24 2.11
C TYR A 193 -8.77 15.87 2.16
N LEU A 194 -8.40 15.00 3.12
CA LEU A 194 -9.05 13.69 3.31
C LEU A 194 -10.45 13.80 3.94
N LYS A 195 -10.69 14.79 4.80
CA LYS A 195 -12.04 15.11 5.31
C LYS A 195 -12.93 15.66 4.21
N ASP A 196 -12.44 16.52 3.35
CA ASP A 196 -13.20 17.08 2.23
C ASP A 196 -13.61 15.97 1.26
N LEU A 197 -12.79 14.93 1.07
CA LEU A 197 -13.16 13.69 0.35
C LEU A 197 -14.25 12.85 1.06
N SER A 198 -14.44 13.01 2.36
CA SER A 198 -15.47 12.31 3.16
C SER A 198 -16.77 13.12 3.35
N VAL A 199 -16.71 14.43 3.07
CA VAL A 199 -17.78 15.43 3.32
C VAL A 199 -18.33 16.04 2.02
N SER A 200 -17.79 15.71 0.84
CA SER A 200 -18.44 16.06 -0.42
C SER A 200 -19.71 15.21 -0.62
N GLU A 201 -20.80 15.65 0.02
CA GLU A 201 -22.17 15.27 -0.32
C GLU A 201 -22.44 15.62 -1.79
N VAL A 202 -22.87 14.61 -2.56
CA VAL A 202 -23.73 14.78 -3.74
C VAL A 202 -24.97 13.94 -3.48
#